data_AF-A0A9Q7EV92-F1
#
_entry.id   AF-A0A9Q7EV92-F1
#
_cell.length_a   1.000
_cell.length_b   1.000
_cell.length_c   1.000
_cell.angle_alpha   90.00
_cell.angle_beta   90.00
_cell.angle_gamma   90.00
#
_symmetry.space_group_name_H-M   'P 1'
#
loop_
_entity.id
_entity.type
_entity.pdbx_description
1 polymer ?
#
loop_
_entity_poly.entity_id
_entity_poly.type
_entity_poly.pdbx_seq_one_letter_code
_entity_poly.pdbx_strand_id
1 'polypeptide(L)'
;MAFVYGAAISRLREETMKLKASREALLKGAGQIYLEGNRFLNALATVVSHGGQEVSFSWGTMAFTVALGDKGKYVCKYDPTTGDGELRRYVDDMGLDLRLACLLYILNHSDDVAAACAEAVRARREVVDEGTALMERLTT
;
A
#
# COMPACT_ATOMS: atom_id res chain seq x y z
N MET A 1 29.12 49.14 -1.71
CA MET A 1 28.91 47.68 -1.88
C MET A 1 28.04 47.03 -0.78
N ALA A 2 27.98 47.53 0.46
CA ALA A 2 27.21 46.89 1.55
C ALA A 2 25.69 46.72 1.31
N PHE A 3 25.05 47.64 0.57
CA PHE A 3 23.60 47.59 0.28
C PHE A 3 23.16 46.44 -0.64
N VAL A 4 24.04 45.98 -1.55
CA VAL A 4 23.72 44.91 -2.51
C VAL A 4 23.67 43.55 -1.82
N TYR A 5 24.55 43.34 -0.84
CA TYR A 5 24.55 42.12 -0.02
C TYR A 5 23.32 42.04 0.90
N GLY A 6 22.85 43.16 1.45
CA GLY A 6 21.64 43.19 2.26
C GLY A 6 20.40 42.71 1.50
N ALA A 7 20.19 43.21 0.27
CA ALA A 7 19.09 42.78 -0.58
C ALA A 7 19.21 41.29 -1.00
N ALA A 8 20.42 40.83 -1.31
CA ALA A 8 20.67 39.43 -1.65
C ALA A 8 20.40 38.48 -0.47
N ILE A 9 20.81 38.87 0.76
CA ILE A 9 20.56 38.09 1.98
C ILE A 9 19.07 38.02 2.31
N SER A 10 18.34 39.13 2.16
CA SER A 10 16.87 39.14 2.35
C SER A 10 16.16 38.22 1.37
N ARG A 11 16.52 38.27 0.08
CA ARG A 11 15.96 37.36 -0.94
C ARG A 11 16.28 35.89 -0.65
N LEU A 12 17.51 35.59 -0.22
CA LEU A 12 17.89 34.23 0.18
C LEU A 12 17.04 33.73 1.35
N ARG A 13 16.76 34.58 2.35
CA ARG A 13 15.90 34.24 3.49
C ARG A 13 14.47 33.95 3.05
N GLU A 14 13.90 34.76 2.17
CA GLU A 14 12.56 34.55 1.62
C GLU A 14 12.46 33.22 0.88
N GLU A 15 13.40 32.93 -0.03
CA GLU A 15 13.45 31.65 -0.74
C GLU A 15 13.63 30.46 0.23
N THR A 16 14.45 30.62 1.26
CA THR A 16 14.61 29.59 2.31
C THR A 16 13.29 29.34 3.05
N MET A 17 12.51 30.38 3.35
CA MET A 17 11.21 30.22 4.02
C MET A 17 10.20 29.53 3.11
N LYS A 18 10.18 29.85 1.81
CA LYS A 18 9.34 29.13 0.83
C LYS A 18 9.71 27.66 0.75
N LEU A 19 11.00 27.34 0.68
CA LEU A 19 11.48 25.95 0.66
C LEU A 19 11.06 25.17 1.91
N LYS A 20 11.11 25.80 3.10
CA LYS A 20 10.65 25.19 4.34
C LYS A 20 9.15 24.87 4.29
N ALA A 21 8.32 25.81 3.85
CA ALA A 21 6.89 25.60 3.72
C ALA A 21 6.55 24.49 2.71
N SER A 22 7.21 24.47 1.55
CA SER A 22 7.05 23.41 0.56
C SER A 22 7.45 22.04 1.11
N ARG A 23 8.55 21.97 1.88
CA ARG A 23 8.98 20.73 2.54
C ARG A 23 7.94 20.22 3.54
N GLU A 24 7.38 21.11 4.36
CA GLU A 24 6.34 20.75 5.33
C GLU A 24 5.08 20.20 4.63
N ALA A 25 4.65 20.83 3.54
CA ALA A 25 3.52 20.36 2.75
C ALA A 25 3.77 18.98 2.15
N LEU A 26 4.96 18.73 1.60
CA LEU A 26 5.34 17.41 1.05
C LEU A 26 5.37 16.33 2.14
N LEU A 27 5.94 16.63 3.31
CA LEU A 27 5.97 15.69 4.44
C LEU A 27 4.55 15.36 4.92
N LYS A 28 3.66 16.36 4.96
CA LYS A 28 2.25 16.15 5.31
C LYS A 28 1.54 15.26 4.28
N GLY A 29 1.77 15.49 2.99
CA GLY A 29 1.21 14.66 1.91
C GLY A 29 1.70 13.20 1.99
N ALA A 30 3.00 12.99 2.15
CA ALA A 30 3.56 11.65 2.35
C ALA A 30 2.96 10.96 3.59
N GLY A 31 2.83 11.69 4.70
CA GLY A 31 2.18 11.19 5.92
C GLY A 31 0.73 10.75 5.72
N GLN A 32 -0.03 11.46 4.87
CA GLN A 32 -1.40 11.07 4.52
C GLN A 32 -1.44 9.79 3.67
N ILE A 33 -0.54 9.64 2.70
CA ILE A 33 -0.44 8.41 1.89
C ILE A 33 -0.11 7.21 2.79
N TYR A 34 0.82 7.37 3.74
CA TYR A 34 1.11 6.33 4.72
C TYR A 34 -0.13 5.97 5.56
N LEU A 35 -0.88 6.96 6.04
CA LEU A 35 -2.07 6.72 6.84
C LEU A 35 -3.15 5.97 6.04
N GLU A 36 -3.51 6.47 4.87
CA GLU A 36 -4.58 5.90 4.05
C GLU A 36 -4.19 4.55 3.44
N GLY A 37 -2.94 4.39 3.02
CA GLY A 37 -2.41 3.12 2.54
C GLY A 37 -2.49 2.02 3.61
N ASN A 38 -2.10 2.33 4.85
CA ASN A 38 -2.24 1.37 5.95
C ASN A 38 -3.71 1.10 6.32
N ARG A 39 -4.60 2.10 6.24
CA ARG A 39 -6.05 1.89 6.44
C ARG A 39 -6.62 0.93 5.41
N PHE A 40 -6.25 1.10 4.15
CA PHE A 40 -6.68 0.23 3.06
C PHE A 40 -6.19 -1.21 3.26
N LEU A 41 -4.90 -1.41 3.57
CA LEU A 41 -4.35 -2.76 3.85
C LEU A 41 -5.03 -3.43 5.06
N ASN A 42 -5.36 -2.66 6.10
CA ASN A 42 -6.13 -3.16 7.25
C ASN A 42 -7.58 -3.51 6.87
N ALA A 43 -8.19 -2.80 5.93
CA ALA A 43 -9.51 -3.12 5.42
C ALA A 43 -9.48 -4.46 4.67
N LEU A 44 -8.48 -4.69 3.81
CA LEU A 44 -8.27 -6.00 3.16
C LEU A 44 -8.11 -7.12 4.19
N ALA A 45 -7.30 -6.88 5.23
CA ALA A 45 -7.11 -7.85 6.31
C ALA A 45 -8.40 -8.17 7.07
N THR A 46 -9.25 -7.16 7.30
CA THR A 46 -10.57 -7.33 7.93
C THR A 46 -11.48 -8.21 7.07
N VAL A 47 -11.54 -7.99 5.76
CA VAL A 47 -12.34 -8.81 4.84
C VAL A 47 -11.94 -10.28 4.92
N VAL A 48 -10.63 -10.58 4.87
CA VAL A 48 -10.11 -11.95 4.97
C VAL A 48 -10.38 -12.56 6.35
N SER A 49 -10.33 -11.75 7.42
CA SER A 49 -10.62 -12.25 8.78
C SER A 49 -12.03 -12.82 8.93
N HIS A 50 -13.01 -12.31 8.19
CA HIS A 50 -14.36 -12.88 8.15
C HIS A 50 -14.43 -14.23 7.44
N GLY A 51 -13.44 -14.56 6.60
CA GLY A 51 -13.23 -15.90 6.05
C GLY A 51 -12.51 -16.85 7.00
N GLY A 52 -11.86 -16.33 8.05
CA GLY A 52 -11.15 -17.13 9.04
C GLY A 52 -9.94 -17.88 8.51
N GLN A 53 -9.45 -17.54 7.32
CA GLN A 53 -8.36 -18.25 6.65
C GLN A 53 -7.37 -17.30 5.99
N GLU A 54 -6.13 -17.76 5.85
CA GLU A 54 -5.10 -17.02 5.13
C GLU A 54 -5.37 -17.01 3.63
N VAL A 55 -5.11 -15.88 3.00
CA VAL A 55 -5.33 -15.66 1.57
C VAL A 55 -4.09 -15.02 0.98
N SER A 56 -3.63 -15.55 -0.15
CA SER A 56 -2.63 -14.91 -0.99
C SER A 56 -3.25 -14.63 -2.35
N PHE A 57 -3.00 -13.44 -2.88
CA PHE A 57 -3.49 -13.03 -4.19
C PHE A 57 -2.49 -12.11 -4.86
N SER A 58 -2.67 -11.88 -6.15
CA SER A 58 -1.83 -10.97 -6.92
C SER A 58 -2.72 -10.02 -7.69
N TRP A 59 -2.28 -8.77 -7.78
CA TRP A 59 -2.89 -7.78 -8.66
C TRP A 59 -1.77 -7.00 -9.33
N GLY A 60 -1.78 -6.94 -10.66
CA GLY A 60 -0.67 -6.39 -11.45
C GLY A 60 0.65 -7.07 -11.07
N THR A 61 1.62 -6.26 -10.64
CA THR A 61 2.93 -6.73 -10.15
C THR A 61 3.03 -6.74 -8.63
N MET A 62 1.90 -6.65 -7.92
CA MET A 62 1.88 -6.71 -6.47
C MET A 62 1.37 -8.09 -6.04
N ALA A 63 2.18 -8.78 -5.25
CA ALA A 63 1.73 -9.94 -4.51
C ALA A 63 1.26 -9.49 -3.13
N PHE A 64 0.12 -10.01 -2.69
CA PHE A 64 -0.46 -9.73 -1.37
C PHE A 64 -0.61 -11.03 -0.60
N THR A 65 -0.26 -10.97 0.68
CA THR A 65 -0.47 -12.07 1.62
C THR A 65 -1.19 -11.53 2.84
N VAL A 66 -2.33 -12.12 3.15
CA VAL A 66 -3.13 -11.81 4.33
C VAL A 66 -3.15 -13.03 5.24
N ALA A 67 -2.44 -12.92 6.36
CA ALA A 67 -2.16 -14.04 7.26
C ALA A 67 -2.40 -13.64 8.72
N LEU A 68 -2.58 -14.62 9.60
CA LEU A 68 -2.76 -14.36 11.03
C LEU A 68 -1.41 -13.96 11.64
N GLY A 69 -1.30 -12.71 12.08
CA GLY A 69 -0.10 -12.22 12.76
C GLY A 69 -0.05 -12.65 14.23
N ASP A 70 1.11 -12.45 14.85
CA ASP A 70 1.45 -12.87 16.23
C ASP A 70 0.49 -12.38 17.32
N LYS A 71 -0.29 -11.34 17.03
CA LYS A 71 -1.28 -10.75 17.96
C LYS A 71 -2.71 -11.29 17.75
N GLY A 72 -2.87 -12.38 17.02
CA GLY A 72 -4.18 -12.96 16.69
C GLY A 72 -5.02 -12.07 15.77
N LYS A 73 -4.37 -11.18 15.00
CA LYS A 73 -5.03 -10.30 14.02
C LYS A 73 -4.48 -10.59 12.63
N TYR A 74 -5.37 -10.64 11.64
CA TYR A 74 -4.96 -10.72 10.26
C TYR A 74 -4.18 -9.46 9.86
N VAL A 75 -3.07 -9.65 9.14
CA VAL A 75 -2.21 -8.58 8.64
C VAL A 75 -2.03 -8.79 7.14
N CYS A 76 -2.28 -7.73 6.37
CA CYS A 76 -1.98 -7.70 4.95
C CYS A 76 -0.54 -7.21 4.74
N LYS A 77 0.26 -8.04 4.08
CA LYS A 77 1.58 -7.70 3.55
C LYS A 77 1.50 -7.64 2.04
N TYR A 78 2.32 -6.79 1.45
CA TYR A 78 2.49 -6.70 0.01
C TYR A 78 3.97 -6.82 -0.35
N ASP A 79 4.24 -7.39 -1.50
CA ASP A 79 5.57 -7.51 -2.08
C ASP A 79 5.50 -7.12 -3.56
N PRO A 80 6.18 -6.03 -3.98
CA PRO A 80 6.28 -5.72 -5.39
C PRO A 80 7.16 -6.75 -6.10
N THR A 81 6.60 -7.47 -7.08
CA THR A 81 7.42 -8.32 -7.95
C THR A 81 8.32 -7.44 -8.83
N THR A 82 9.56 -7.90 -9.00
CA THR A 82 10.58 -7.19 -9.77
C THR A 82 10.20 -7.19 -11.25
N GLY A 83 9.79 -6.02 -11.77
CA GLY A 83 9.55 -5.87 -13.21
C GLY A 83 8.53 -4.80 -13.63
N ASP A 84 7.81 -4.16 -12.71
CA ASP A 84 6.79 -3.17 -13.11
C ASP A 84 7.41 -1.84 -13.56
N GLY A 85 7.22 -1.51 -14.83
CA GLY A 85 7.56 -0.20 -15.36
C GLY A 85 6.75 0.93 -14.74
N GLU A 86 5.52 0.67 -14.25
CA GLU A 86 4.66 1.68 -13.63
C GLU A 86 5.06 1.99 -12.19
N LEU A 87 5.28 0.98 -11.34
CA LEU A 87 5.84 1.19 -10.00
C LEU A 87 7.21 1.89 -10.08
N ARG A 88 8.01 1.53 -11.09
CA ARG A 88 9.30 2.16 -11.33
C ARG A 88 9.19 3.65 -11.68
N ARG A 89 8.13 4.09 -12.38
CA ARG A 89 7.87 5.53 -12.60
C ARG A 89 7.62 6.27 -11.28
N TYR A 90 6.92 5.67 -10.32
CA TYR A 90 6.74 6.31 -9.00
C TYR A 90 8.06 6.45 -8.21
N VAL A 91 8.99 5.49 -8.36
CA VAL A 91 10.29 5.56 -7.69
C VAL A 91 11.25 6.50 -8.43
N ASP A 92 11.39 6.32 -9.74
CA ASP A 92 12.40 6.99 -10.57
C ASP A 92 11.97 8.43 -10.96
N ASP A 93 10.71 8.64 -11.38
CA ASP A 93 10.26 9.96 -11.87
C ASP A 93 9.85 10.90 -10.72
N MET A 94 9.27 10.35 -9.66
CA MET A 94 8.83 11.14 -8.50
C MET A 94 9.85 11.17 -7.35
N GLY A 95 10.94 10.40 -7.45
CA GLY A 95 11.99 10.33 -6.43
C GLY A 95 11.49 9.84 -5.07
N LEU A 96 10.41 9.05 -5.06
CA LEU A 96 9.79 8.55 -3.83
C LEU A 96 10.60 7.38 -3.28
N ASP A 97 10.58 7.23 -1.96
CA ASP A 97 11.02 5.97 -1.35
C ASP A 97 10.10 4.82 -1.82
N LEU A 98 10.67 3.62 -1.97
CA LEU A 98 9.95 2.47 -2.51
C LEU A 98 8.65 2.18 -1.75
N ARG A 99 8.63 2.37 -0.43
CA ARG A 99 7.45 2.09 0.38
C ARG A 99 6.32 3.08 0.08
N LEU A 100 6.65 4.37 0.01
CA LEU A 100 5.69 5.41 -0.35
C LEU A 100 5.17 5.23 -1.79
N ALA A 101 6.04 4.86 -2.72
CA ALA A 101 5.66 4.53 -4.09
C ALA A 101 4.68 3.35 -4.15
N CYS A 102 4.97 2.26 -3.43
CA CYS A 102 4.08 1.10 -3.35
C CYS A 102 2.70 1.47 -2.79
N LEU A 103 2.64 2.24 -1.70
CA LEU A 103 1.37 2.64 -1.11
C LEU A 103 0.56 3.55 -2.03
N LEU A 104 1.23 4.49 -2.72
CA LEU A 104 0.57 5.37 -3.68
C LEU A 104 0.03 4.57 -4.87
N TYR A 105 0.81 3.61 -5.39
CA TYR A 105 0.38 2.71 -6.45
C TYR A 105 -0.84 1.88 -6.02
N ILE A 106 -0.80 1.24 -4.85
CA ILE A 106 -1.93 0.48 -4.31
C ILE A 106 -3.18 1.35 -4.17
N LEU A 107 -3.05 2.57 -3.66
CA LEU A 107 -4.18 3.48 -3.47
C LEU A 107 -4.77 3.96 -4.80
N ASN A 108 -3.95 4.21 -5.82
CA ASN A 108 -4.42 4.60 -7.15
C ASN A 108 -5.20 3.50 -7.87
N HIS A 109 -5.05 2.25 -7.43
CA HIS A 109 -5.72 1.08 -7.97
C HIS A 109 -6.54 0.33 -6.91
N SER A 110 -7.05 1.07 -5.91
CA SER A 110 -7.71 0.47 -4.74
C SER A 110 -8.90 -0.41 -5.11
N ASP A 111 -9.66 -0.03 -6.12
CA ASP A 111 -10.87 -0.77 -6.54
C ASP A 111 -10.50 -2.12 -7.16
N ASP A 112 -9.49 -2.15 -8.02
CA ASP A 112 -9.01 -3.38 -8.65
C ASP A 112 -8.36 -4.32 -7.63
N VAL A 113 -7.56 -3.76 -6.71
CA VAL A 113 -6.95 -4.52 -5.62
C VAL A 113 -8.02 -5.10 -4.70
N ALA A 114 -9.07 -4.33 -4.38
CA ALA A 114 -10.18 -4.80 -3.57
C ALA A 114 -10.97 -5.91 -4.27
N ALA A 115 -11.20 -5.80 -5.58
CA ALA A 115 -11.84 -6.84 -6.38
C ALA A 115 -11.02 -8.14 -6.37
N ALA A 116 -9.72 -8.07 -6.64
CA ALA A 116 -8.82 -9.23 -6.61
C ALA A 116 -8.79 -9.91 -5.23
N CYS A 117 -8.79 -9.12 -4.15
CA CYS A 117 -8.88 -9.64 -2.79
C CYS A 117 -10.19 -10.39 -2.54
N ALA A 118 -11.32 -9.80 -2.96
CA ALA A 118 -12.64 -10.41 -2.79
C ALA A 118 -12.78 -11.72 -3.57
N GLU A 119 -12.27 -11.76 -4.80
CA GLU A 119 -12.22 -12.98 -5.62
C GLU A 119 -11.39 -14.08 -4.96
N ALA A 120 -10.20 -13.74 -4.44
CA ALA A 120 -9.34 -14.70 -3.75
C ALA A 120 -10.00 -15.27 -2.49
N VAL A 121 -10.72 -14.45 -1.73
CA VAL A 121 -11.49 -14.90 -0.56
C VAL A 121 -12.62 -15.86 -0.96
N ARG A 122 -13.33 -15.57 -2.06
CA ARG A 122 -14.41 -16.45 -2.57
C ARG A 122 -13.86 -17.79 -3.04
N ALA A 123 -12.84 -17.77 -3.89
CA ALA A 123 -12.19 -18.98 -4.40
C ALA A 123 -11.66 -19.86 -3.25
N ARG A 124 -11.13 -19.23 -2.20
CA ARG A 124 -10.63 -19.97 -1.03
C ARG A 124 -11.74 -20.66 -0.25
N ARG A 125 -12.90 -20.01 -0.08
CA ARG A 125 -14.07 -20.61 0.58
C ARG A 125 -14.61 -21.81 -0.19
N GLU A 126 -14.74 -21.71 -1.51
CA GLU A 126 -15.24 -22.79 -2.36
C GLU A 126 -14.38 -24.06 -2.23
N VAL A 127 -13.05 -23.93 -2.26
CA VAL A 127 -12.12 -25.06 -2.08
C VAL A 127 -12.29 -25.76 -0.73
N VAL A 128 -12.60 -25.02 0.33
CA VAL A 128 -12.78 -25.57 1.68
C VAL A 128 -14.09 -26.30 1.80
N ASP A 129 -15.16 -25.74 1.25
CA ASP A 129 -16.48 -26.36 1.25
C ASP A 129 -16.45 -27.68 0.44
N GLU A 130 -15.79 -27.69 -0.72
CA GLU A 130 -15.58 -28.89 -1.53
C GLU A 130 -14.73 -29.95 -0.81
N GLY A 131 -13.64 -29.54 -0.17
CA GLY A 131 -12.78 -30.44 0.60
C GLY A 131 -13.51 -31.08 1.78
N THR A 132 -14.36 -30.31 2.46
CA THR A 132 -15.17 -30.80 3.59
C THR A 132 -16.21 -31.81 3.09
N ALA A 133 -16.91 -31.50 2.00
CA ALA A 133 -17.89 -32.40 1.40
C ALA A 133 -17.27 -33.72 0.89
N LEU A 134 -16.04 -33.67 0.36
CA LEU A 134 -15.31 -34.87 -0.07
C LEU A 134 -14.94 -35.75 1.13
N MET A 135 -14.46 -35.14 2.22
CA MET A 135 -14.11 -35.86 3.44
C MET A 135 -15.31 -36.56 4.07
N GLU A 136 -16.46 -35.89 4.15
CA GLU A 136 -17.69 -36.52 4.66
C GLU A 136 -18.08 -37.77 3.86
N ARG A 137 -17.98 -37.70 2.53
CA ARG A 137 -18.26 -38.83 1.61
C ARG A 137 -17.26 -39.98 1.70
N LEU A 138 -16.02 -39.74 2.11
CA LEU A 138 -15.01 -40.79 2.30
C LEU A 138 -15.13 -41.48 3.67
N THR A 139 -15.81 -40.83 4.62
CA THR A 139 -16.04 -41.34 5.98
C THR A 139 -17.42 -41.97 6.20
N THR A 140 -18.28 -41.96 5.18
CA THR A 140 -19.61 -42.65 5.15
C THR A 140 -19.59 -43.82 4.20
#